data_AF-A0A7U4FL02-F1
#
_entry.id   AF-A0A7U4FL02-F1
#
_cell.length_a   1.000
_cell.length_b   1.000
_cell.length_c   1.000
_cell.angle_alpha   90.00
_cell.angle_beta   90.00
_cell.angle_gamma   90.00
#
_symmetry.space_group_name_H-M   'P 1'
#
loop_
_entity.id
_entity.type
_entity.pdbx_description
1 polymer ?
#
loop_
_entity_poly.entity_id
_entity_poly.type
_entity_poly.pdbx_seq_one_letter_code
_entity_poly.pdbx_strand_id
1 'polypeptide(L)' 'MTQYLVTTFKDSTGRKHTHITKAKSNQRFTVVEAESKEEAKEKYESQNTPIVYYTNNFKVTLFERPSEEVLGSLFEKK' A
#
# COMPACT_ATOMS: atom_id res chain seq x y z
N MET A 1 8.52 17.12 -6.34
CA MET A 1 8.42 17.01 -4.86
C MET A 1 9.40 15.95 -4.38
N THR A 2 10.11 16.17 -3.28
CA THR A 2 11.13 15.25 -2.74
C THR A 2 10.58 14.51 -1.53
N GLN A 3 10.73 13.18 -1.48
CA GLN A 3 10.32 12.37 -0.34
C GLN A 3 11.50 12.15 0.61
N TYR A 4 11.22 12.17 1.91
CA TYR A 4 12.18 11.88 2.99
C TYR A 4 11.59 10.79 3.88
N LEU A 5 12.40 9.78 4.20
CA LEU A 5 12.08 8.78 5.21
C LEU A 5 12.65 9.26 6.55
N VAL A 6 11.77 9.42 7.54
CA VAL A 6 12.16 9.73 8.92
C VAL A 6 11.94 8.48 9.76
N THR A 7 13.01 7.96 10.34
CA THR A 7 12.94 6.83 11.27
C THR A 7 13.34 7.29 12.67
N THR A 8 12.59 6.83 13.66
CA THR A 8 12.87 7.11 15.07
C THR A 8 13.10 5.80 15.79
N PHE A 9 14.31 5.59 16.29
CA PHE A 9 14.66 4.43 17.09
C PHE A 9 14.75 4.82 18.55
N LYS A 10 14.37 3.89 19.43
CA LYS A 10 14.54 4.03 20.87
C LYS A 10 15.58 3.01 21.31
N ASP A 11 16.68 3.50 21.87
CA ASP A 11 17.73 2.63 22.40
C ASP A 11 17.28 2.00 23.73
N SER A 12 18.02 0.99 24.21
CA SER A 12 17.78 0.35 25.51
C SER A 12 17.80 1.33 26.70
N THR A 13 18.47 2.48 26.54
CA THR A 13 18.51 3.57 27.53
C THR A 13 17.34 4.56 27.43
N GLY A 14 16.40 4.32 26.50
CA GLY A 14 15.22 5.17 26.28
C GLY A 14 15.48 6.45 25.48
N ARG A 15 16.72 6.69 25.05
CA ARG A 15 17.06 7.81 24.17
C ARG A 15 16.50 7.58 22.77
N LYS A 16 15.90 8.63 22.20
CA LYS A 16 15.35 8.62 20.85
C LYS A 16 16.40 9.11 19.86
N HIS A 17 16.70 8.30 18.87
CA HIS A 17 17.58 8.64 17.76
C HIS A 17 16.76 8.82 16.49
N THR A 18 16.86 10.00 15.89
CA THR A 18 16.17 10.33 14.63
C THR A 18 17.15 10.21 13.48
N HIS A 19 16.79 9.44 12.46
CA HIS A 19 17.53 9.34 11.22
C HIS A 19 16.67 9.81 10.05
N ILE A 20 17.26 10.60 9.16
CA ILE A 20 16.58 11.22 8.02
C ILE A 20 17.30 10.81 6.75
N THR A 21 16.59 10.11 5.87
CA THR A 21 17.13 9.64 4.59
C THR A 21 16.30 10.19 3.44
N LYS A 22 16.98 10.82 2.48
CA LYS A 22 16.33 11.34 1.27
C LYS A 22 16.09 10.21 0.26
N ALA A 23 14.89 10.13 -0.30
CA ALA A 23 14.59 9.23 -1.41
C ALA A 23 15.34 9.65 -2.68
N LYS A 24 15.83 8.67 -3.44
CA LYS A 24 16.29 8.88 -4.82
C LYS A 24 15.10 9.15 -5.75
N SER A 25 15.35 9.70 -6.93
CA SER A 25 14.29 10.07 -7.90
C SER A 25 13.40 8.89 -8.33
N ASN A 26 13.93 7.67 -8.35
CA ASN A 26 13.24 6.44 -8.71
C ASN A 26 12.87 5.55 -7.51
N GLN A 27 13.05 6.04 -6.28
CA GLN A 27 12.79 5.29 -5.05
C GLN A 27 11.53 5.82 -4.37
N ARG A 28 10.71 4.90 -3.84
CA ARG A 28 9.55 5.21 -3.00
C ARG A 28 9.64 4.39 -1.72
N PHE A 29 9.15 4.95 -0.62
CA PHE A 29 9.05 4.26 0.65
C PHE A 29 7.59 3.91 0.92
N THR A 30 7.33 2.66 1.27
CA THR A 30 6.01 2.18 1.70
C THR A 30 6.17 1.61 3.10
N VAL A 31 5.33 2.06 4.02
CA VAL A 31 5.30 1.53 5.39
C VAL A 31 4.20 0.48 5.44
N VAL A 32 4.56 -0.74 5.85
CA VAL A 32 3.64 -1.87 5.98
C VAL A 32 3.75 -2.40 7.41
N GLU A 33 2.61 -2.59 8.06
CA GLU A 33 2.54 -3.21 9.38
C GLU A 33 2.55 -4.74 9.24
N ALA A 34 3.61 -5.36 9.74
CA ALA A 34 3.78 -6.80 9.72
C ALA A 34 4.69 -7.24 10.88
N GLU A 35 4.50 -8.47 11.34
CA GLU A 35 5.30 -9.05 12.42
C GLU A 35 6.64 -9.60 11.90
N SER A 36 6.69 -9.94 10.61
CA SER A 36 7.87 -10.48 9.94
C SER A 36 8.13 -9.83 8.59
N LYS A 37 9.36 -9.96 8.11
CA LYS A 37 9.76 -9.49 6.78
C LYS A 37 9.00 -10.20 5.66
N GLU A 38 8.67 -11.47 5.86
CA GLU A 38 7.96 -12.29 4.87
C GLU A 38 6.49 -11.85 4.76
N GLU A 39 5.82 -11.65 5.90
CA GLU A 39 4.45 -11.13 5.93
C GLU A 39 4.36 -9.70 5.38
N ALA A 40 5.37 -8.85 5.66
CA ALA A 40 5.44 -7.50 5.08
C ALA A 40 5.44 -7.54 3.54
N LYS A 41 6.16 -8.52 2.97
CA LYS A 41 6.23 -8.71 1.52
C LYS A 41 4.90 -9.20 0.96
N GLU A 42 4.26 -10.17 1.60
CA GLU A 42 2.96 -10.70 1.18
C GLU A 42 1.86 -9.64 1.23
N LYS A 43 1.81 -8.83 2.29
CA LYS A 43 0.89 -7.68 2.41
C LYS A 43 1.14 -6.64 1.33
N TYR A 44 2.40 -6.33 1.03
CA TYR A 44 2.73 -5.41 -0.05
C TYR A 44 2.32 -5.95 -1.42
N GLU A 45 2.60 -7.23 -1.70
CA GLU A 45 2.26 -7.87 -2.97
C GLU A 45 0.74 -7.96 -3.14
N SER A 46 -0.01 -8.40 -2.12
CA SER A 46 -1.48 -8.47 -2.19
C SER A 46 -2.17 -7.13 -2.41
N GLN A 47 -1.66 -6.04 -1.80
CA GLN A 47 -2.19 -4.69 -2.03
C GLN A 47 -1.89 -4.17 -3.44
N ASN A 48 -0.74 -4.56 -4.01
CA ASN A 48 -0.29 -4.07 -5.32
C ASN A 48 -0.66 -5.00 -6.49
N THR A 49 -1.05 -6.25 -6.23
CA THR A 49 -1.49 -7.17 -7.28
C THR A 49 -2.88 -6.77 -7.74
N PRO A 50 -3.07 -6.39 -9.02
CA PRO A 50 -4.41 -6.23 -9.55
C PRO A 50 -5.11 -7.60 -9.49
N ILE A 51 -6.34 -7.63 -8.95
CA ILE A 51 -7.16 -8.84 -8.96
C ILE A 51 -7.52 -9.15 -10.42
N VAL A 52 -6.81 -10.09 -11.04
CA VAL A 52 -7.04 -10.51 -12.42
C VAL A 52 -8.03 -11.68 -12.42
N TYR A 53 -9.25 -11.44 -12.88
CA TYR A 53 -10.16 -12.52 -13.25
C TYR A 53 -9.93 -12.91 -14.71
N TYR A 54 -9.69 -14.19 -14.96
CA TYR A 54 -9.70 -14.74 -16.31
C TYR A 54 -11.15 -15.10 -16.66
N THR A 55 -11.77 -14.30 -17.53
CA THR A 55 -12.92 -14.80 -18.31
C THR A 55 -12.38 -15.45 -19.58
N ASN A 56 -13.05 -16.50 -20.04
CA ASN A 56 -12.63 -17.39 -21.13
C ASN A 56 -12.54 -16.69 -22.51
N ASN A 57 -11.77 -15.61 -22.69
CA ASN A 57 -11.11 -15.18 -23.95
C ASN A 57 -10.63 -13.70 -24.02
N PHE A 58 -10.53 -12.92 -22.93
CA PHE A 58 -9.92 -11.57 -23.03
C PHE A 58 -9.24 -11.10 -21.73
N LYS A 59 -8.02 -10.55 -21.84
CA LYS A 59 -7.33 -9.87 -20.72
C LYS A 59 -8.00 -8.52 -20.48
N VAL A 60 -8.81 -8.40 -19.43
CA VAL A 60 -9.41 -7.14 -19.01
C VAL A 60 -8.65 -6.62 -17.79
N THR A 61 -8.01 -5.46 -17.90
CA THR A 61 -7.52 -4.71 -16.72
C THR A 61 -8.74 -4.06 -16.06
N LEU A 62 -9.14 -4.52 -14.88
CA LEU A 62 -10.40 -4.11 -14.27
C LEU A 62 -10.30 -2.70 -13.66
N PHE A 63 -11.28 -1.85 -14.00
CA PHE A 63 -11.61 -0.60 -13.31
C PHE A 63 -11.68 -0.81 -11.79
N GLU A 64 -11.20 0.17 -11.01
CA GLU A 64 -11.38 0.18 -9.56
C GLU A 64 -12.88 0.06 -9.24
N ARG A 65 -13.25 -0.99 -8.50
CA ARG A 65 -14.63 -1.15 -8.04
C ARG A 65 -14.93 0.01 -7.09
N PRO A 66 -15.93 0.86 -7.36
CA PRO A 66 -16.29 1.95 -6.46
C PRO A 66 -16.80 1.41 -5.13
N SER A 67 -16.72 2.23 -4.07
CA SER A 67 -17.10 1.85 -2.70
C SER A 67 -18.56 1.40 -2.60
N GLU A 68 -18.88 0.62 -1.57
CA GLU A 68 -20.25 0.13 -1.32
C GLU A 68 -21.27 1.27 -1.18
N GLU A 69 -20.86 2.41 -0.64
CA GLU A 69 -21.68 3.64 -0.59
C GLU A 69 -22.05 4.15 -1.99
N VAL A 70 -21.07 4.21 -2.89
CA VAL A 70 -21.29 4.67 -4.28
C VAL A 70 -22.18 3.68 -5.02
N LEU A 71 -21.95 2.38 -4.84
CA LEU A 71 -22.80 1.33 -5.41
C LEU A 71 -24.23 1.41 -4.87
N GLY A 72 -24.41 1.62 -3.56
CA GLY A 72 -25.71 1.82 -2.94
C GLY A 72 -26.47 2.99 -3.56
N SER A 73 -25.83 4.16 -3.67
CA SER A 73 -26.45 5.35 -4.27
C SER A 73 -26.84 5.19 -5.75
N LEU A 74 -26.10 4.36 -6.49
CA LEU A 74 -26.32 4.16 -7.93
C LEU A 74 -27.48 3.19 -8.21
N PHE A 75 -27.69 2.23 -7.31
CA PHE A 75 -28.66 1.13 -7.48
C PHE A 75 -29.83 1.19 -6.51
N GLU A 76 -29.84 2.12 -5.54
CA GLU A 76 -31.03 2.47 -4.77
C GLU A 76 -32.10 3.03 -5.73
N LYS A 77 -33.13 2.20 -5.95
CA LYS A 77 -34.35 2.55 -6.66
C LYS A 77 -35.03 3.74 -5.99
N LYS A 78 -35.27 4.80 -6.78
CA LYS A 78 -36.50 5.59 -6.62
C LYS A 78 -37.72 4.71 -6.82
#